data_AF-A0A953ZEL6-F1
#
_entry.id   AF-A0A953ZEL6-F1
#
_cell.length_a   1.000
_cell.length_b   1.000
_cell.length_c   1.000
_cell.angle_alpha   90.00
_cell.angle_beta   90.00
_cell.angle_gamma   90.00
#
_symmetry.space_group_name_H-M   'P 1'
#
loop_
_entity.id
_entity.type
_entity.pdbx_description
1 polymer ?
#
loop_
_entity_poly.entity_id
_entity_poly.type
_entity_poly.pdbx_seq_one_letter_code
_entity_poly.pdbx_strand_id
1 'polypeptide(L)'
;ESNQTGRAALDNATPLEDETEGEPAKRTDESKSRGDSKLLKEAREELADLKKERDELAQANKELSDEASTREARITELETQLEASKQPEVSDKRLPVNFGKWDSVDGLRDANWKEIGDVYSKMGAIVKERVKAVRDGREPDPEGQKQLGELNKMLQNHLVSFFNKLPTNSGPNGQFTHPANLVNTLAGQLEAADLPLTENQIEQLGKLGDEYDKKWDALQRGYTDSTWTLEKILDESELKEWFHDEMFKVCTVQQKEAALPAEIDGIVGADFYSAGLFLNANMGMVNPVNVADTTEAKTRLREWVTARSGLSSETIDAADFLFDDWLNTLSDQLTPKSEIEANLTQCRDVIRAGRAQLTALKALSESYATTPEAKRGIAAIVPIALPQVVLPE
;
A
#
# COMPACT_ATOMS: atom_id res chain seq x y z
N GLU A 1 2.70 22.58 -9.14
CA GLU A 1 2.15 22.35 -10.49
C GLU A 1 0.71 21.88 -10.34
N SER A 2 -0.20 22.81 -10.02
CA SER A 2 -1.26 23.31 -10.91
C SER A 2 -2.12 22.22 -11.57
N ASN A 3 -3.12 21.73 -10.83
CA ASN A 3 -4.31 21.09 -11.40
C ASN A 3 -5.46 22.10 -11.35
N GLN A 4 -5.48 22.99 -12.35
CA GLN A 4 -6.67 23.74 -12.74
C GLN A 4 -7.27 23.06 -13.98
N THR A 5 -8.20 22.14 -13.79
CA THR A 5 -9.12 21.74 -14.85
C THR A 5 -10.45 22.42 -14.59
N GLY A 6 -10.59 23.59 -15.20
CA GLY A 6 -11.84 24.33 -15.26
C GLY A 6 -12.91 23.53 -16.00
N ARG A 7 -14.09 23.47 -15.39
CA ARG A 7 -15.37 23.18 -16.05
C ARG A 7 -15.61 24.24 -17.13
N ALA A 8 -15.36 23.88 -18.38
CA ALA A 8 -15.79 24.66 -19.53
C ALA A 8 -17.17 24.19 -19.99
N ALA A 9 -18.15 25.08 -19.79
CA ALA A 9 -19.31 25.37 -20.62
C ALA A 9 -19.91 24.24 -21.48
N LEU A 10 -21.03 23.70 -21.01
CA LEU A 10 -22.11 23.18 -21.85
C LEU A 10 -22.87 24.38 -22.46
N ASP A 11 -22.37 24.94 -23.55
CA ASP A 11 -23.11 25.88 -24.40
C ASP A 11 -22.91 25.46 -25.85
N ASN A 12 -23.76 24.56 -26.32
CA ASN A 12 -23.99 24.32 -27.75
C ASN A 12 -25.49 24.01 -27.93
N ALA A 13 -26.30 25.05 -27.77
CA ALA A 13 -27.68 25.05 -28.23
C ALA A 13 -27.67 25.20 -29.76
N THR A 14 -28.04 24.14 -30.45
CA THR A 14 -28.29 24.11 -31.89
C THR A 14 -29.40 25.10 -32.25
N PRO A 15 -29.28 25.89 -33.34
CA PRO A 15 -30.38 26.69 -33.85
C PRO A 15 -31.47 25.77 -34.39
N LEU A 16 -32.70 25.88 -33.87
CA LEU A 16 -33.87 25.27 -34.48
C LEU A 16 -34.14 26.00 -35.80
N GLU A 17 -34.05 25.25 -36.90
CA GLU A 17 -34.39 25.70 -38.24
C GLU A 17 -35.89 25.99 -38.36
N ASP A 18 -36.16 27.10 -39.03
CA ASP A 18 -37.45 27.68 -39.35
C ASP A 18 -38.06 26.91 -40.54
N GLU A 19 -38.91 25.92 -40.26
CA GLU A 19 -39.72 25.25 -41.29
C GLU A 19 -41.08 25.93 -41.44
N THR A 20 -41.09 26.84 -42.42
CA THR A 20 -42.14 27.13 -43.41
C THR A 20 -43.53 26.49 -43.25
N GLU A 21 -44.51 27.40 -43.14
CA GLU A 21 -45.76 27.49 -43.90
C GLU A 21 -46.42 26.19 -44.42
N GLY A 22 -47.50 25.82 -43.74
CA GLY A 22 -48.55 24.96 -44.27
C GLY A 22 -49.93 25.41 -43.78
N GLU A 23 -50.63 26.24 -44.55
CA GLU A 23 -52.10 26.29 -44.55
C GLU A 23 -52.63 24.88 -44.88
N PRO A 24 -53.70 24.36 -44.24
CA PRO A 24 -55.03 24.86 -44.55
C PRO A 24 -56.15 24.64 -43.49
N ALA A 25 -57.33 25.12 -43.89
CA ALA A 25 -58.67 24.62 -43.56
C ALA A 25 -59.35 25.14 -42.28
N LYS A 26 -60.06 26.27 -42.48
CA LYS A 26 -61.24 26.67 -41.72
C LYS A 26 -62.30 25.56 -41.73
N ARG A 27 -62.40 24.81 -40.64
CA ARG A 27 -63.65 24.18 -40.19
C ARG A 27 -64.12 24.89 -38.94
N THR A 28 -65.16 25.69 -39.11
CA THR A 28 -65.98 26.27 -38.04
C THR A 28 -66.72 25.14 -37.32
N ASP A 29 -66.32 24.88 -36.08
CA ASP A 29 -67.06 24.01 -35.17
C ASP A 29 -67.22 24.74 -33.84
N GLU A 30 -68.31 25.53 -33.73
CA GLU A 30 -68.63 26.41 -32.59
C GLU A 30 -69.01 25.64 -31.30
N SER A 31 -68.77 24.33 -31.23
CA SER A 31 -69.06 23.51 -30.04
C SER A 31 -67.87 23.34 -29.07
N LYS A 32 -66.65 23.82 -29.41
CA LYS A 32 -65.43 23.69 -28.56
C LYS A 32 -65.18 24.83 -27.56
N SER A 33 -65.91 25.94 -27.65
CA SER A 33 -65.72 27.17 -26.84
C SER A 33 -65.75 26.96 -25.32
N ARG A 34 -66.47 25.94 -24.82
CA ARG A 34 -66.50 25.61 -23.38
C ARG A 34 -65.34 24.71 -22.91
N GLY A 35 -64.77 23.88 -23.79
CA GLY A 35 -63.63 23.01 -23.46
C GLY A 35 -62.31 23.80 -23.37
N ASP A 36 -62.11 24.74 -24.30
CA ASP A 36 -60.89 25.55 -24.36
C ASP A 36 -60.76 26.52 -23.17
N SER A 37 -61.88 27.00 -22.63
CA SER A 37 -61.90 27.84 -21.43
C SER A 37 -61.47 27.08 -20.17
N LYS A 38 -61.80 25.79 -20.06
CA LYS A 38 -61.39 24.93 -18.94
C LYS A 38 -59.90 24.60 -19.01
N LEU A 39 -59.41 24.21 -20.19
CA LEU A 39 -57.99 23.93 -20.43
C LEU A 39 -57.10 25.16 -20.22
N LEU A 40 -57.55 26.35 -20.64
CA LEU A 40 -56.84 27.61 -20.38
C LEU A 40 -56.78 27.96 -18.89
N LYS A 41 -57.79 27.58 -18.11
CA LYS A 41 -57.79 27.78 -16.68
C LYS A 41 -56.83 26.81 -15.98
N GLU A 42 -56.89 25.53 -16.32
CA GLU A 42 -55.99 24.49 -15.80
C GLU A 42 -54.52 24.81 -16.14
N ALA A 43 -54.22 25.22 -17.38
CA ALA A 43 -52.88 25.62 -17.79
C ALA A 43 -52.36 26.88 -17.05
N ARG A 44 -53.25 27.81 -16.67
CA ARG A 44 -52.87 28.99 -15.87
C ARG A 44 -52.57 28.64 -14.42
N GLU A 45 -53.32 27.69 -13.85
CA GLU A 45 -53.09 27.18 -12.51
C GLU A 45 -51.76 26.41 -12.46
N GLU A 46 -51.53 25.49 -13.41
CA GLU A 46 -50.26 24.76 -13.52
C GLU A 46 -49.05 25.69 -13.74
N LEU A 47 -49.20 26.72 -14.58
CA LEU A 47 -48.13 27.70 -14.80
C LEU A 47 -47.87 28.58 -13.57
N ALA A 48 -48.88 28.81 -12.73
CA ALA A 48 -48.69 29.49 -11.45
C ALA A 48 -47.97 28.60 -10.44
N ASP A 49 -48.32 27.31 -10.37
CA ASP A 49 -47.67 26.33 -9.50
C ASP A 49 -46.21 26.09 -9.91
N LEU A 50 -45.93 25.91 -11.21
CA LEU A 50 -44.56 25.78 -11.72
C LEU A 50 -43.70 27.02 -11.46
N LYS A 51 -44.29 28.22 -11.55
CA LYS A 51 -43.58 29.45 -11.17
C LYS A 51 -43.24 29.48 -9.69
N LYS A 52 -44.18 29.06 -8.84
CA LYS A 52 -43.97 28.98 -7.40
C LYS A 52 -42.87 27.96 -7.06
N GLU A 53 -42.92 26.76 -7.64
CA GLU A 53 -41.90 25.72 -7.42
C GLU A 53 -40.53 26.17 -7.91
N ARG A 54 -40.46 26.83 -9.08
CA ARG A 54 -39.20 27.41 -9.58
C ARG A 54 -38.64 28.46 -8.61
N ASP A 55 -39.49 29.31 -8.04
CA ASP A 55 -39.06 30.35 -7.11
C ASP A 55 -38.60 29.75 -5.76
N GLU A 56 -39.28 28.70 -5.28
CA GLU A 56 -38.86 27.92 -4.09
C GLU A 56 -37.51 27.21 -4.30
N LEU A 57 -37.31 26.58 -5.47
CA LEU A 57 -36.03 25.96 -5.84
C LEU A 57 -34.91 26.98 -6.00
N ALA A 58 -35.20 28.15 -6.60
CA ALA A 58 -34.24 29.24 -6.71
C ALA A 58 -33.80 29.76 -5.34
N GLN A 59 -34.72 29.85 -4.39
CA GLN A 59 -34.43 30.24 -3.01
C GLN A 59 -33.59 29.16 -2.28
N ALA A 60 -33.96 27.88 -2.38
CA ALA A 60 -33.20 26.79 -1.77
C ALA A 60 -31.78 26.66 -2.34
N ASN A 61 -31.61 26.82 -3.66
CA ASN A 61 -30.29 26.83 -4.29
C ASN A 61 -29.42 27.99 -3.82
N LYS A 62 -30.03 29.17 -3.58
CA LYS A 62 -29.31 30.31 -3.01
C LYS A 62 -28.85 30.02 -1.58
N GLU A 63 -29.71 29.46 -0.74
CA GLU A 63 -29.38 29.10 0.65
C GLU A 63 -28.26 28.05 0.71
N LEU A 64 -28.30 27.02 -0.13
CA LEU A 64 -27.23 26.02 -0.22
C LEU A 64 -25.91 26.62 -0.73
N SER A 65 -25.98 27.56 -1.68
CA SER A 65 -24.79 28.27 -2.18
C SER A 65 -24.16 29.13 -1.07
N ASP A 66 -24.98 29.83 -0.29
CA ASP A 66 -24.53 30.66 0.83
C ASP A 66 -23.93 29.80 1.97
N GLU A 67 -24.53 28.64 2.27
CA GLU A 67 -24.01 27.69 3.24
C GLU A 67 -22.67 27.07 2.78
N ALA A 68 -22.56 26.70 1.50
CA ALA A 68 -21.32 26.19 0.93
C ALA A 68 -20.19 27.22 1.04
N SER A 69 -20.45 28.49 0.68
CA SER A 69 -19.47 29.57 0.82
C SER A 69 -19.06 29.80 2.27
N THR A 70 -19.99 29.66 3.22
CA THR A 70 -19.71 29.79 4.66
C THR A 70 -18.82 28.66 5.16
N ARG A 71 -19.09 27.42 4.74
CA ARG A 71 -18.27 26.25 5.10
C ARG A 71 -16.87 26.33 4.50
N GLU A 72 -16.74 26.78 3.25
CA GLU A 72 -15.45 26.95 2.59
C GLU A 72 -14.58 28.04 3.26
N ALA A 73 -15.20 29.16 3.66
CA ALA A 73 -14.53 30.18 4.47
C ALA A 73 -14.07 29.62 5.82
N ARG A 74 -14.90 28.79 6.48
CA ARG A 74 -14.54 28.17 7.77
C ARG A 74 -13.43 27.14 7.63
N ILE A 75 -13.41 26.35 6.56
CA ILE A 75 -12.31 25.41 6.25
C ILE A 75 -11.01 26.22 6.09
N THR A 76 -11.03 27.27 5.27
CA THR A 76 -9.86 28.14 5.04
C THR A 76 -9.35 28.78 6.34
N GLU A 77 -10.27 29.25 7.19
CA GLU A 77 -9.92 29.81 8.51
C GLU A 77 -9.28 28.76 9.43
N LEU A 78 -9.85 27.54 9.49
CA LEU A 78 -9.31 26.45 10.30
C LEU A 78 -7.96 25.95 9.77
N GLU A 79 -7.76 25.88 8.46
CA GLU A 79 -6.47 25.58 7.83
C GLU A 79 -5.43 26.64 8.19
N THR A 80 -5.81 27.92 8.15
CA THR A 80 -4.93 29.04 8.55
C THR A 80 -4.59 28.99 10.04
N GLN A 81 -5.56 28.71 10.91
CA GLN A 81 -5.33 28.54 12.35
C GLN A 81 -4.45 27.33 12.64
N LEU A 82 -4.68 26.22 11.95
CA LEU A 82 -3.87 25.02 12.05
C LEU A 82 -2.43 25.33 11.65
N GLU A 83 -2.20 26.03 10.54
CA GLU A 83 -0.86 26.37 10.07
C GLU A 83 -0.16 27.40 10.97
N ALA A 84 -0.90 28.37 11.52
CA ALA A 84 -0.38 29.30 12.51
C ALA A 84 -0.02 28.61 13.84
N SER A 85 -0.77 27.59 14.24
CA SER A 85 -0.49 26.78 15.44
C SER A 85 0.66 25.79 15.26
N LYS A 86 1.06 25.52 14.00
CA LYS A 86 2.19 24.68 13.65
C LYS A 86 3.53 25.42 13.67
N GLN A 87 3.62 26.66 14.17
CA GLN A 87 4.96 27.22 14.43
C GLN A 87 5.71 26.25 15.34
N PRO A 88 6.78 25.59 14.86
CA PRO A 88 7.41 24.53 15.61
C PRO A 88 8.06 25.18 16.82
N GLU A 89 7.55 24.90 18.02
CA GLU A 89 8.44 24.87 19.17
C GLU A 89 9.60 23.96 18.76
N VAL A 90 10.80 24.53 18.70
CA VAL A 90 12.01 23.77 18.41
C VAL A 90 12.15 22.79 19.56
N SER A 91 11.65 21.58 19.31
CA SER A 91 11.67 20.47 20.23
C SER A 91 13.13 20.10 20.45
N ASP A 92 13.65 20.33 21.66
CA ASP A 92 14.96 19.84 22.11
C ASP A 92 15.00 18.30 22.24
N LYS A 93 13.90 17.60 21.86
CA LYS A 93 13.85 16.14 21.87
C LYS A 93 14.82 15.61 20.83
N ARG A 94 15.74 14.77 21.31
CA ARG A 94 16.62 13.98 20.46
C ARG A 94 16.00 12.61 20.25
N LEU A 95 16.26 12.02 19.08
CA LEU A 95 15.96 10.61 18.86
C LEU A 95 16.68 9.75 19.90
N PRO A 96 16.05 8.68 20.41
CA PRO A 96 16.73 7.67 21.24
C PRO A 96 18.02 7.16 20.60
N VAL A 97 18.00 6.95 19.28
CA VAL A 97 19.16 6.59 18.46
C VAL A 97 19.27 7.58 17.31
N ASN A 98 20.37 8.33 17.29
CA ASN A 98 20.74 9.21 16.18
C ASN A 98 21.11 8.35 14.96
N PHE A 99 20.49 8.67 13.82
CA PHE A 99 20.67 8.03 12.53
C PHE A 99 21.06 9.08 11.48
N GLY A 100 22.19 9.73 11.71
CA GLY A 100 22.85 10.61 10.75
C GLY A 100 21.95 11.73 10.24
N LYS A 101 21.69 11.75 8.93
CA LYS A 101 20.89 12.80 8.27
C LYS A 101 19.39 12.70 8.56
N TRP A 102 18.90 11.61 9.12
CA TRP A 102 17.46 11.40 9.36
C TRP A 102 16.98 11.99 10.69
N ASP A 103 17.89 12.43 11.56
CA ASP A 103 17.58 13.09 12.82
C ASP A 103 16.78 14.39 12.69
N SER A 104 16.89 15.05 11.53
CA SER A 104 16.13 16.27 11.23
C SER A 104 14.71 16.01 10.72
N VAL A 105 14.29 14.75 10.56
CA VAL A 105 12.92 14.45 10.12
C VAL A 105 11.97 14.66 11.30
N ASP A 106 11.16 15.72 11.23
CA ASP A 106 10.25 16.15 12.31
C ASP A 106 9.39 15.01 12.86
N GLY A 107 8.78 14.21 11.98
CA GLY A 107 7.94 13.07 12.37
C GLY A 107 8.68 11.96 13.13
N LEU A 108 9.99 11.80 12.91
CA LEU A 108 10.81 10.89 13.72
C LEU A 108 11.22 11.58 15.03
N ARG A 109 11.72 12.81 14.96
CA ARG A 109 12.23 13.55 16.13
C ARG A 109 11.17 13.75 17.20
N ASP A 110 9.95 14.10 16.78
CA ASP A 110 8.88 14.52 17.69
C ASP A 110 7.98 13.35 18.14
N ALA A 111 8.27 12.14 17.65
CA ALA A 111 7.52 10.93 17.98
C ALA A 111 7.64 10.55 19.46
N ASN A 112 6.53 10.01 20.00
CA ASN A 112 6.51 9.39 21.32
C ASN A 112 6.98 7.94 21.22
N TRP A 113 8.29 7.73 21.17
CA TRP A 113 8.89 6.41 20.95
C TRP A 113 8.47 5.37 21.99
N LYS A 114 8.28 5.76 23.25
CA LYS A 114 7.77 4.87 24.29
C LYS A 114 6.36 4.36 24.00
N GLU A 115 5.47 5.24 23.52
CA GLU A 115 4.11 4.85 23.12
C GLU A 115 4.10 3.96 21.87
N ILE A 116 4.92 4.30 20.87
CA ILE A 116 5.08 3.45 19.67
C ILE A 116 5.63 2.07 20.06
N GLY A 117 6.60 2.03 20.95
CA GLY A 117 7.15 0.80 21.51
C GLY A 117 6.13 -0.05 22.25
N ASP A 118 5.29 0.57 23.10
CA ASP A 118 4.18 -0.11 23.79
C ASP A 118 3.15 -0.68 22.79
N VAL A 119 2.84 0.06 21.72
CA VAL A 119 1.98 -0.44 20.62
C VAL A 119 2.61 -1.68 19.97
N TYR A 120 3.91 -1.66 19.65
CA TYR A 120 4.63 -2.81 19.08
C TYR A 120 4.60 -4.02 20.01
N SER A 121 4.85 -3.84 21.31
CA SER A 121 4.77 -4.93 22.30
C SER A 121 3.39 -5.58 22.35
N LYS A 122 2.33 -4.77 22.39
CA LYS A 122 0.94 -5.26 22.41
C LYS A 122 0.59 -5.99 21.12
N MET A 123 0.92 -5.43 19.97
CA MET A 123 0.70 -6.09 18.67
C MET A 123 1.47 -7.41 18.58
N GLY A 124 2.73 -7.44 19.01
CA GLY A 124 3.57 -8.64 19.02
C GLY A 124 2.97 -9.77 19.86
N ALA A 125 2.43 -9.46 21.04
CA ALA A 125 1.74 -10.44 21.88
C ALA A 125 0.48 -11.02 21.21
N ILE A 126 -0.35 -10.18 20.59
CA ILE A 126 -1.55 -10.61 19.86
C ILE A 126 -1.17 -11.48 18.66
N VAL A 127 -0.18 -11.06 17.88
CA VAL A 127 0.29 -11.80 16.70
C VAL A 127 0.91 -13.14 17.10
N LYS A 128 1.65 -13.21 18.21
CA LYS A 128 2.16 -14.47 18.76
C LYS A 128 1.04 -15.46 19.07
N GLU A 129 -0.01 -15.02 19.77
CA GLU A 129 -1.17 -15.88 20.05
C GLU A 129 -1.93 -16.26 18.78
N ARG A 130 -2.01 -15.36 17.78
CA ARG A 130 -2.56 -15.68 16.46
C ARG A 130 -1.75 -16.75 15.73
N VAL A 131 -0.43 -16.63 15.66
CA VAL A 131 0.44 -17.64 15.04
C VAL A 131 0.29 -18.98 15.76
N LYS A 132 0.23 -18.97 17.10
CA LYS A 132 -0.03 -20.18 17.89
C LYS A 132 -1.40 -20.79 17.58
N ALA A 133 -2.47 -20.00 17.51
CA ALA A 133 -3.80 -20.50 17.15
C ALA A 133 -3.80 -21.15 15.75
N VAL A 134 -3.18 -20.51 14.77
CA VAL A 134 -3.02 -21.06 13.41
C VAL A 134 -2.23 -22.38 13.45
N ARG A 135 -1.13 -22.46 14.21
CA ARG A 135 -0.37 -23.70 14.40
C ARG A 135 -1.20 -24.83 15.02
N ASP A 136 -2.11 -24.48 15.92
CA ASP A 136 -3.01 -25.43 16.58
C ASP A 136 -4.24 -25.79 15.72
N GLY A 137 -4.36 -25.28 14.49
CA GLY A 137 -5.54 -25.48 13.63
C GLY A 137 -6.80 -24.78 14.18
N ARG A 138 -6.64 -23.72 14.96
CA ARG A 138 -7.73 -22.93 15.56
C ARG A 138 -7.86 -21.57 14.89
N GLU A 139 -9.08 -21.05 14.85
CA GLU A 139 -9.32 -19.67 14.42
C GLU A 139 -8.68 -18.67 15.40
N PRO A 140 -8.07 -17.58 14.90
CA PRO A 140 -7.57 -16.51 15.77
C PRO A 140 -8.70 -15.79 16.50
N ASP A 141 -8.44 -15.36 17.73
CA ASP A 141 -9.42 -14.62 18.56
C ASP A 141 -9.91 -13.33 17.86
N PRO A 142 -11.24 -13.19 17.60
CA PRO A 142 -11.79 -12.01 16.95
C PRO A 142 -11.54 -10.70 17.71
N GLU A 143 -11.51 -10.73 19.05
CA GLU A 143 -11.22 -9.52 19.84
C GLU A 143 -9.76 -9.09 19.67
N GLY A 144 -8.83 -10.05 19.68
CA GLY A 144 -7.44 -9.80 19.30
C GLY A 144 -7.28 -9.17 17.91
N GLN A 145 -8.06 -9.61 16.90
CA GLN A 145 -8.02 -9.00 15.57
C GLN A 145 -8.52 -7.55 15.57
N LYS A 146 -9.58 -7.26 16.33
CA LYS A 146 -10.09 -5.89 16.47
C LYS A 146 -9.06 -4.98 17.15
N GLN A 147 -8.45 -5.44 18.23
CA GLN A 147 -7.39 -4.71 18.94
C GLN A 147 -6.17 -4.45 18.04
N LEU A 148 -5.78 -5.45 17.22
CA LEU A 148 -4.71 -5.28 16.24
C LEU A 148 -5.03 -4.17 15.23
N GLY A 149 -6.28 -4.05 14.79
CA GLY A 149 -6.73 -2.97 13.90
C GLY A 149 -6.65 -1.59 14.54
N GLU A 150 -7.03 -1.47 15.82
CA GLU A 150 -6.93 -0.22 16.59
C GLU A 150 -5.47 0.20 16.81
N LEU A 151 -4.61 -0.73 17.19
CA LEU A 151 -3.17 -0.51 17.37
C LEU A 151 -2.48 -0.14 16.05
N ASN A 152 -2.81 -0.83 14.95
CA ASN A 152 -2.29 -0.51 13.62
C ASN A 152 -2.67 0.91 13.17
N LYS A 153 -3.85 1.42 13.53
CA LYS A 153 -4.24 2.81 13.23
C LYS A 153 -3.31 3.83 13.90
N MET A 154 -2.84 3.54 15.12
CA MET A 154 -1.85 4.39 15.80
C MET A 154 -0.52 4.41 15.03
N LEU A 155 -0.05 3.25 14.56
CA LEU A 155 1.17 3.17 13.74
C LEU A 155 1.02 3.86 12.38
N GLN A 156 -0.17 3.80 11.77
CA GLN A 156 -0.46 4.54 10.54
C GLN A 156 -0.41 6.06 10.76
N ASN A 157 -0.94 6.55 11.88
CA ASN A 157 -0.82 7.98 12.22
C ASN A 157 0.64 8.40 12.42
N HIS A 158 1.45 7.54 13.05
CA HIS A 158 2.89 7.74 13.15
C HIS A 158 3.55 7.80 11.76
N LEU A 159 3.24 6.86 10.87
CA LEU A 159 3.74 6.84 9.48
C LEU A 159 3.39 8.13 8.72
N VAL A 160 2.19 8.68 8.90
CA VAL A 160 1.78 9.94 8.26
C VAL A 160 2.72 11.10 8.61
N SER A 161 3.28 11.12 9.83
CA SER A 161 4.17 12.20 10.28
C SER A 161 5.50 12.29 9.52
N PHE A 162 5.96 11.19 8.93
CA PHE A 162 7.19 11.13 8.12
C PHE A 162 6.94 10.60 6.71
N PHE A 163 5.69 10.63 6.24
CA PHE A 163 5.33 10.16 4.91
C PHE A 163 6.06 10.94 3.82
N ASN A 164 6.67 10.21 2.88
CA ASN A 164 7.55 10.72 1.83
C ASN A 164 8.79 11.46 2.33
N LYS A 165 9.26 11.16 3.55
CA LYS A 165 10.49 11.74 4.12
C LYS A 165 11.65 10.77 4.14
N LEU A 166 11.39 9.46 4.07
CA LEU A 166 12.42 8.42 4.08
C LEU A 166 12.49 7.72 2.70
N PRO A 167 13.69 7.36 2.22
CA PRO A 167 13.86 6.76 0.91
C PRO A 167 13.43 5.29 0.91
N THR A 168 12.83 4.86 -0.19
CA THR A 168 12.39 3.47 -0.40
C THR A 168 11.97 3.25 -1.87
N ASN A 169 12.02 1.99 -2.32
CA ASN A 169 11.55 1.51 -3.61
C ASN A 169 10.13 0.90 -3.55
N SER A 170 9.46 0.81 -2.38
CA SER A 170 8.11 0.22 -2.27
C SER A 170 7.08 1.06 -1.50
N GLY A 171 7.23 2.38 -1.48
CA GLY A 171 6.19 3.26 -0.97
C GLY A 171 6.03 3.22 0.56
N PRO A 172 4.82 3.40 1.13
CA PRO A 172 4.66 3.77 2.54
C PRO A 172 5.23 2.77 3.54
N ASN A 173 5.00 1.47 3.31
CA ASN A 173 5.51 0.41 4.20
C ASN A 173 7.04 0.28 4.13
N GLY A 174 7.63 0.67 3.00
CA GLY A 174 9.09 0.79 2.89
C GLY A 174 9.67 1.94 3.71
N GLN A 175 8.93 3.03 3.89
CA GLN A 175 9.34 4.09 4.81
C GLN A 175 9.13 3.66 6.27
N PHE A 176 8.02 2.97 6.57
CA PHE A 176 7.73 2.47 7.90
C PHE A 176 8.79 1.46 8.40
N THR A 177 9.25 0.59 7.51
CA THR A 177 10.33 -0.38 7.79
C THR A 177 11.73 0.21 7.58
N HIS A 178 11.86 1.53 7.46
CA HIS A 178 13.18 2.15 7.35
C HIS A 178 13.96 1.98 8.66
N PRO A 179 15.26 1.64 8.61
CA PRO A 179 16.10 1.45 9.79
C PRO A 179 16.01 2.55 10.85
N ALA A 180 16.01 3.83 10.45
CA ALA A 180 15.85 4.96 11.37
C ALA A 180 14.55 4.91 12.20
N ASN A 181 13.45 4.43 11.61
CA ASN A 181 12.21 4.21 12.34
C ASN A 181 12.33 2.96 13.25
N LEU A 182 12.78 1.84 12.69
CA LEU A 182 12.85 0.56 13.41
C LEU A 182 13.75 0.60 14.65
N VAL A 183 14.92 1.24 14.61
CA VAL A 183 15.81 1.31 15.80
C VAL A 183 15.21 2.16 16.91
N ASN A 184 14.50 3.23 16.57
CA ASN A 184 13.89 4.12 17.56
C ASN A 184 12.61 3.50 18.14
N THR A 185 11.85 2.75 17.33
CA THR A 185 10.78 1.87 17.81
C THR A 185 11.32 0.80 18.76
N LEU A 186 12.41 0.12 18.41
CA LEU A 186 13.06 -0.86 19.29
C LEU A 186 13.49 -0.23 20.61
N ALA A 187 14.15 0.94 20.56
CA ALA A 187 14.56 1.66 21.76
C ALA A 187 13.37 1.99 22.67
N GLY A 188 12.27 2.50 22.11
CA GLY A 188 11.05 2.79 22.85
C GLY A 188 10.35 1.55 23.39
N GLN A 189 10.36 0.44 22.64
CA GLN A 189 9.79 -0.84 23.08
C GLN A 189 10.56 -1.40 24.28
N LEU A 190 11.90 -1.37 24.19
CA LEU A 190 12.79 -1.81 25.26
C LEU A 190 12.70 -0.91 26.50
N GLU A 191 12.56 0.40 26.32
CA GLU A 191 12.31 1.33 27.44
C GLU A 191 10.97 1.02 28.13
N ALA A 192 9.90 0.74 27.37
CA ALA A 192 8.60 0.35 27.92
C ALA A 192 8.64 -0.99 28.68
N ALA A 193 9.60 -1.86 28.36
CA ALA A 193 9.84 -3.14 29.01
C ALA A 193 10.87 -3.09 30.15
N ASP A 194 11.28 -1.91 30.61
CA ASP A 194 12.33 -1.70 31.63
C ASP A 194 13.69 -2.34 31.26
N LEU A 195 13.98 -2.47 29.96
CA LEU A 195 15.21 -3.05 29.40
C LEU A 195 15.92 -2.08 28.44
N PRO A 196 16.13 -0.80 28.81
CA PRO A 196 16.60 0.22 27.87
C PRO A 196 17.96 -0.15 27.24
N LEU A 197 18.18 0.35 26.03
CA LEU A 197 19.47 0.26 25.37
C LEU A 197 20.55 0.98 26.20
N THR A 198 21.73 0.39 26.31
CA THR A 198 22.91 1.05 26.89
C THR A 198 23.49 2.08 25.93
N GLU A 199 24.27 3.05 26.43
CA GLU A 199 24.94 4.05 25.61
C GLU A 199 25.80 3.42 24.49
N ASN A 200 26.52 2.33 24.80
CA ASN A 200 27.31 1.59 23.83
C ASN A 200 26.45 0.91 22.74
N GLN A 201 25.28 0.39 23.11
CA GLN A 201 24.34 -0.17 22.12
C GLN A 201 23.78 0.94 21.21
N ILE A 202 23.42 2.10 21.78
CA ILE A 202 22.94 3.26 21.01
C ILE A 202 24.02 3.72 20.01
N GLU A 203 25.28 3.82 20.43
CA GLU A 203 26.39 4.18 19.54
C GLU A 203 26.58 3.16 18.40
N GLN A 204 26.52 1.86 18.71
CA GLN A 204 26.63 0.80 17.71
C GLN A 204 25.49 0.83 16.69
N LEU A 205 24.25 1.05 17.15
CA LEU A 205 23.09 1.15 16.27
C LEU A 205 23.16 2.40 15.36
N GLY A 206 23.66 3.53 15.87
CA GLY A 206 23.91 4.71 15.04
C GLY A 206 24.93 4.44 13.93
N LYS A 207 26.04 3.77 14.25
CA LYS A 207 27.06 3.36 13.24
C LYS A 207 26.51 2.36 12.23
N LEU A 208 25.69 1.42 12.68
CA LEU A 208 25.01 0.46 11.80
C LEU A 208 24.07 1.20 10.84
N GLY A 209 23.42 2.26 11.31
CA GLY A 209 22.59 3.13 10.48
C GLY A 209 23.36 3.85 9.38
N ASP A 210 24.51 4.43 9.72
CA ASP A 210 25.42 5.01 8.72
C ASP A 210 25.90 3.99 7.69
N GLU A 211 26.10 2.74 8.09
CA GLU A 211 26.47 1.66 7.17
C GLU A 211 25.32 1.29 6.23
N TYR A 212 24.08 1.21 6.74
CA TYR A 212 22.89 1.01 5.92
C TYR A 212 22.77 2.10 4.86
N ASP A 213 22.86 3.38 5.25
CA ASP A 213 22.74 4.50 4.33
C ASP A 213 23.81 4.45 3.22
N LYS A 214 25.05 4.07 3.56
CA LYS A 214 26.12 3.89 2.56
C LYS A 214 25.81 2.78 1.57
N LYS A 215 25.29 1.63 2.05
CA LYS A 215 24.90 0.50 1.19
C LYS A 215 23.70 0.86 0.32
N TRP A 216 22.70 1.54 0.89
CA TRP A 216 21.55 2.07 0.16
C TRP A 216 21.98 3.01 -0.97
N ASP A 217 22.79 4.02 -0.65
CA ASP A 217 23.27 4.97 -1.65
C ASP A 217 24.13 4.28 -2.73
N ALA A 218 24.85 3.22 -2.39
CA ALA A 218 25.60 2.41 -3.35
C ALA A 218 24.68 1.64 -4.31
N LEU A 219 23.62 1.01 -3.80
CA LEU A 219 22.60 0.36 -4.62
C LEU A 219 21.94 1.36 -5.57
N GLN A 220 21.49 2.51 -5.04
CA GLN A 220 20.81 3.54 -5.82
C GLN A 220 21.69 4.09 -6.96
N ARG A 221 22.99 4.29 -6.72
CA ARG A 221 23.94 4.70 -7.77
C ARG A 221 24.19 3.62 -8.81
N GLY A 222 24.04 2.34 -8.46
CA GLY A 222 24.20 1.21 -9.36
C GLY A 222 23.00 1.01 -10.29
N TYR A 223 21.84 1.58 -9.95
CA TYR A 223 20.64 1.45 -10.75
C TYR A 223 20.71 2.26 -12.04
N THR A 224 20.13 1.68 -13.09
CA THR A 224 19.96 2.30 -14.41
C THR A 224 18.48 2.30 -14.78
N ASP A 225 18.14 2.94 -15.90
CA ASP A 225 16.78 2.87 -16.47
C ASP A 225 16.36 1.44 -16.85
N SER A 226 17.34 0.53 -17.01
CA SER A 226 17.09 -0.89 -17.26
C SER A 226 16.95 -1.74 -15.99
N THR A 227 17.16 -1.19 -14.80
CA THR A 227 16.99 -1.92 -13.54
C THR A 227 15.51 -2.07 -13.22
N TRP A 228 15.04 -3.32 -13.09
CA TRP A 228 13.62 -3.62 -12.93
C TRP A 228 13.11 -3.25 -11.54
N THR A 229 11.83 -2.93 -11.42
CA THR A 229 11.20 -2.58 -10.12
C THR A 229 11.34 -3.71 -9.10
N LEU A 230 11.11 -4.97 -9.51
CA LEU A 230 11.28 -6.14 -8.64
C LEU A 230 12.71 -6.25 -8.10
N GLU A 231 13.72 -5.98 -8.92
CA GLU A 231 15.13 -5.99 -8.49
C GLU A 231 15.38 -4.97 -7.39
N LYS A 232 14.93 -3.73 -7.57
CA LYS A 232 15.07 -2.65 -6.58
C LYS A 232 14.39 -2.99 -5.25
N ILE A 233 13.23 -3.65 -5.31
CA ILE A 233 12.47 -4.10 -4.13
C ILE A 233 13.19 -5.23 -3.40
N LEU A 234 13.75 -6.21 -4.12
CA LEU A 234 14.50 -7.31 -3.52
C LEU A 234 15.83 -6.83 -2.92
N ASP A 235 16.53 -5.93 -3.61
CA ASP A 235 17.76 -5.30 -3.10
C ASP A 235 17.49 -4.53 -1.79
N GLU A 236 16.38 -3.78 -1.71
CA GLU A 236 15.97 -3.12 -0.47
C GLU A 236 15.60 -4.12 0.63
N SER A 237 14.88 -5.20 0.28
CA SER A 237 14.45 -6.23 1.24
C SER A 237 15.66 -6.89 1.90
N GLU A 238 16.64 -7.30 1.09
CA GLU A 238 17.87 -7.94 1.59
C GLU A 238 18.68 -6.99 2.46
N LEU A 239 18.78 -5.72 2.07
CA LEU A 239 19.49 -4.73 2.87
C LEU A 239 18.80 -4.50 4.22
N LYS A 240 17.47 -4.50 4.26
CA LYS A 240 16.69 -4.38 5.51
C LYS A 240 16.79 -5.63 6.38
N GLU A 241 16.74 -6.82 5.80
CA GLU A 241 16.97 -8.07 6.54
C GLU A 241 18.38 -8.13 7.14
N TRP A 242 19.40 -7.70 6.39
CA TRP A 242 20.76 -7.55 6.93
C TRP A 242 20.80 -6.58 8.11
N PHE A 243 20.19 -5.40 7.97
CA PHE A 243 20.15 -4.42 9.04
C PHE A 243 19.44 -4.97 10.29
N HIS A 244 18.29 -5.63 10.08
CA HIS A 244 17.50 -6.26 11.14
C HIS A 244 18.33 -7.29 11.92
N ASP A 245 19.02 -8.20 11.21
CA ASP A 245 19.91 -9.18 11.81
C ASP A 245 21.02 -8.52 12.65
N GLU A 246 21.69 -7.50 12.11
CA GLU A 246 22.78 -6.80 12.81
C GLU A 246 22.26 -6.00 14.01
N MET A 247 21.09 -5.35 13.89
CA MET A 247 20.44 -4.61 14.97
C MET A 247 20.20 -5.51 16.18
N PHE A 248 19.63 -6.70 15.98
CA PHE A 248 19.36 -7.63 17.09
C PHE A 248 20.61 -8.32 17.66
N LYS A 249 21.75 -8.33 16.94
CA LYS A 249 23.04 -8.78 17.51
C LYS A 249 23.60 -7.80 18.55
N VAL A 250 23.20 -6.53 18.49
CA VAL A 250 23.59 -5.50 19.48
C VAL A 250 22.82 -5.68 20.79
N CYS A 251 21.60 -6.23 20.73
CA CYS A 251 20.76 -6.49 21.90
C CYS A 251 21.27 -7.65 22.76
N THR A 252 20.95 -7.61 24.06
CA THR A 252 21.06 -8.81 24.90
C THR A 252 19.99 -9.83 24.54
N VAL A 253 20.15 -11.08 24.99
CA VAL A 253 19.12 -12.13 24.80
C VAL A 253 17.76 -11.68 25.36
N GLN A 254 17.76 -11.09 26.56
CA GLN A 254 16.54 -10.61 27.22
C GLN A 254 15.87 -9.48 26.43
N GLN A 255 16.67 -8.53 25.90
CA GLN A 255 16.15 -7.47 25.03
C GLN A 255 15.57 -8.04 23.73
N LYS A 256 16.27 -9.00 23.10
CA LYS A 256 15.76 -9.66 21.88
C LYS A 256 14.42 -10.35 22.15
N GLU A 257 14.33 -11.15 23.21
CA GLU A 257 13.10 -11.86 23.58
C GLU A 257 11.93 -10.92 23.90
N ALA A 258 12.20 -9.78 24.53
CA ALA A 258 11.19 -8.78 24.85
C ALA A 258 10.66 -8.05 23.58
N ALA A 259 11.54 -7.79 22.61
CA ALA A 259 11.19 -7.06 21.40
C ALA A 259 10.60 -7.94 20.29
N LEU A 260 11.19 -9.13 20.07
CA LEU A 260 10.86 -10.05 18.99
C LEU A 260 10.82 -11.50 19.51
N PRO A 261 9.62 -12.00 19.89
CA PRO A 261 9.46 -13.39 20.28
C PRO A 261 9.86 -14.35 19.15
N ALA A 262 10.62 -15.38 19.49
CA ALA A 262 11.13 -16.36 18.51
C ALA A 262 10.02 -17.08 17.73
N GLU A 263 8.80 -17.13 18.26
CA GLU A 263 7.67 -17.78 17.58
C GLU A 263 7.19 -17.04 16.33
N ILE A 264 7.46 -15.73 16.24
CA ILE A 264 7.05 -14.86 15.15
C ILE A 264 8.21 -14.31 14.32
N ASP A 265 9.46 -14.46 14.78
CA ASP A 265 10.70 -14.04 14.10
C ASP A 265 10.73 -14.50 12.63
N GLY A 266 10.91 -13.54 11.73
CA GLY A 266 11.01 -13.74 10.28
C GLY A 266 9.72 -14.10 9.56
N ILE A 267 8.59 -14.32 10.26
CA ILE A 267 7.32 -14.71 9.61
C ILE A 267 6.69 -13.49 8.91
N VAL A 268 6.41 -13.62 7.62
CA VAL A 268 5.80 -12.58 6.79
C VAL A 268 4.43 -12.17 7.36
N GLY A 269 4.28 -10.86 7.65
CA GLY A 269 3.06 -10.31 8.22
C GLY A 269 2.88 -10.52 9.73
N ALA A 270 3.85 -11.17 10.40
CA ALA A 270 3.86 -11.34 11.85
C ALA A 270 5.06 -10.65 12.51
N ASP A 271 6.24 -10.71 11.88
CA ASP A 271 7.42 -9.96 12.32
C ASP A 271 7.38 -8.53 11.79
N PHE A 272 7.17 -7.57 12.71
CA PHE A 272 7.11 -6.13 12.41
C PHE A 272 8.46 -5.46 12.17
N TYR A 273 9.56 -6.15 12.47
CA TYR A 273 10.94 -5.68 12.21
C TYR A 273 11.50 -6.23 10.89
N SER A 274 10.95 -7.35 10.40
CA SER A 274 11.38 -7.94 9.13
C SER A 274 11.00 -7.11 7.89
N ALA A 275 11.73 -7.34 6.80
CA ALA A 275 11.31 -6.92 5.47
C ALA A 275 10.04 -7.66 4.99
N GLY A 276 9.58 -8.67 5.73
CA GLY A 276 8.33 -9.38 5.47
C GLY A 276 7.12 -8.45 5.59
N LEU A 277 7.13 -7.48 6.51
CA LEU A 277 6.08 -6.45 6.60
C LEU A 277 6.08 -5.56 5.35
N PHE A 278 7.27 -5.19 4.87
CA PHE A 278 7.49 -4.45 3.62
C PHE A 278 6.94 -5.21 2.41
N LEU A 279 7.20 -6.52 2.31
CA LEU A 279 6.71 -7.35 1.21
C LEU A 279 5.20 -7.60 1.33
N ASN A 280 4.66 -7.92 2.50
CA ASN A 280 3.25 -8.28 2.66
C ASN A 280 2.30 -7.10 2.45
N ALA A 281 2.66 -5.92 2.97
CA ALA A 281 1.75 -4.79 3.04
C ALA A 281 1.55 -4.07 1.70
N ASN A 282 2.38 -4.35 0.69
CA ASN A 282 2.06 -4.07 -0.70
C ASN A 282 1.07 -5.13 -1.22
N MET A 283 -0.18 -5.08 -0.77
CA MET A 283 -1.24 -6.05 -1.07
C MET A 283 -1.08 -6.69 -2.46
N GLY A 284 -0.61 -7.94 -2.49
CA GLY A 284 -0.37 -8.70 -3.72
C GLY A 284 1.07 -8.79 -4.20
N MET A 285 2.07 -8.29 -3.46
CA MET A 285 3.49 -8.47 -3.78
C MET A 285 3.96 -9.90 -3.52
N VAL A 286 3.37 -10.61 -2.56
CA VAL A 286 3.62 -12.05 -2.35
C VAL A 286 2.38 -12.79 -2.77
N ASN A 287 2.52 -13.69 -3.74
CA ASN A 287 1.45 -14.52 -4.26
C ASN A 287 1.79 -15.98 -3.99
N PRO A 288 1.29 -16.57 -2.89
CA PRO A 288 1.41 -18.00 -2.64
C PRO A 288 0.81 -18.81 -3.79
N VAL A 289 1.57 -19.78 -4.29
CA VAL A 289 1.14 -20.72 -5.34
C VAL A 289 1.13 -22.11 -4.70
N ASN A 290 0.06 -22.39 -3.96
CA ASN A 290 -0.16 -23.68 -3.30
C ASN A 290 -0.48 -24.75 -4.34
N VAL A 291 0.28 -25.83 -4.35
CA VAL A 291 0.21 -26.90 -5.35
C VAL A 291 0.44 -28.27 -4.73
N ALA A 292 0.01 -29.33 -5.41
CA ALA A 292 0.20 -30.70 -4.96
C ALA A 292 1.64 -31.21 -5.17
N ASP A 293 2.34 -30.72 -6.20
CA ASP A 293 3.71 -31.11 -6.54
C ASP A 293 4.43 -30.05 -7.40
N THR A 294 5.69 -30.33 -7.73
CA THR A 294 6.53 -29.42 -8.53
C THR A 294 6.09 -29.34 -10.01
N THR A 295 5.38 -30.33 -10.55
CA THR A 295 4.84 -30.30 -11.91
C THR A 295 3.67 -29.32 -12.00
N GLU A 296 2.79 -29.36 -11.00
CA GLU A 296 1.73 -28.37 -10.87
C GLU A 296 2.31 -26.97 -10.62
N ALA A 297 3.33 -26.82 -9.76
CA ALA A 297 4.04 -25.55 -9.57
C ALA A 297 4.48 -24.95 -10.91
N LYS A 298 5.19 -25.75 -11.73
CA LYS A 298 5.69 -25.33 -13.04
C LYS A 298 4.56 -24.85 -13.95
N THR A 299 3.48 -25.61 -14.00
CA THR A 299 2.29 -25.28 -14.80
C THR A 299 1.70 -23.94 -14.38
N ARG A 300 1.49 -23.72 -13.07
CA ARG A 300 0.95 -22.46 -12.54
C ARG A 300 1.86 -21.27 -12.79
N LEU A 301 3.18 -21.44 -12.66
CA LEU A 301 4.15 -20.38 -12.96
C LEU A 301 4.12 -20.00 -14.44
N ARG A 302 4.04 -20.99 -15.35
CA ARG A 302 3.91 -20.75 -16.80
C ARG A 302 2.65 -19.96 -17.12
N GLU A 303 1.50 -20.39 -16.62
CA GLU A 303 0.22 -19.68 -16.78
C GLU A 303 0.32 -18.23 -16.28
N TRP A 304 0.91 -18.06 -15.09
CA TRP A 304 1.05 -16.77 -14.44
C TRP A 304 1.95 -15.80 -15.22
N VAL A 305 3.07 -16.26 -15.77
CA VAL A 305 3.97 -15.47 -16.64
C VAL A 305 3.31 -15.19 -17.99
N THR A 306 2.62 -16.17 -18.58
CA THR A 306 1.93 -16.02 -19.88
C THR A 306 0.89 -14.89 -19.80
N ALA A 307 0.08 -14.89 -18.73
CA ALA A 307 -0.96 -13.89 -18.52
C ALA A 307 -0.45 -12.44 -18.32
N ARG A 308 0.85 -12.25 -18.03
CA ARG A 308 1.42 -10.94 -17.68
C ARG A 308 2.51 -10.44 -18.63
N SER A 309 3.20 -11.35 -19.31
CA SER A 309 4.36 -11.02 -20.14
C SER A 309 3.99 -10.51 -21.54
N GLY A 310 2.81 -10.89 -22.05
CA GLY A 310 2.44 -10.67 -23.46
C GLY A 310 3.14 -11.62 -24.45
N LEU A 311 3.83 -12.66 -23.95
CA LEU A 311 4.39 -13.73 -24.78
C LEU A 311 3.29 -14.74 -25.19
N SER A 312 3.48 -15.39 -26.34
CA SER A 312 2.61 -16.49 -26.76
C SER A 312 2.89 -17.76 -25.97
N SER A 313 1.92 -18.68 -25.92
CA SER A 313 2.08 -20.02 -25.32
C SER A 313 3.28 -20.76 -25.92
N GLU A 314 3.46 -20.70 -27.24
CA GLU A 314 4.55 -21.40 -27.93
C GLU A 314 5.93 -20.86 -27.50
N THR A 315 6.00 -19.57 -27.21
CA THR A 315 7.24 -18.93 -26.72
C THR A 315 7.55 -19.37 -25.29
N ILE A 316 6.53 -19.46 -24.43
CA ILE A 316 6.67 -19.95 -23.06
C ILE A 316 7.04 -21.44 -23.05
N ASP A 317 6.46 -22.24 -23.94
CA ASP A 317 6.79 -23.66 -24.11
C ASP A 317 8.24 -23.84 -24.58
N ALA A 318 8.73 -22.97 -25.47
CA ALA A 318 10.13 -22.99 -25.91
C ALA A 318 11.12 -22.58 -24.80
N ALA A 319 10.63 -21.95 -23.72
CA ALA A 319 11.39 -21.50 -22.57
C ALA A 319 11.17 -22.38 -21.32
N ASP A 320 10.58 -23.57 -21.48
CA ASP A 320 10.15 -24.46 -20.39
C ASP A 320 11.26 -24.78 -19.37
N PHE A 321 12.51 -24.87 -19.82
CA PHE A 321 13.68 -25.12 -18.96
C PHE A 321 13.95 -23.98 -17.96
N LEU A 322 13.59 -22.72 -18.27
CA LEU A 322 13.76 -21.59 -17.34
C LEU A 322 12.88 -21.75 -16.10
N PHE A 323 11.74 -22.42 -16.23
CA PHE A 323 10.85 -22.70 -15.11
C PHE A 323 11.36 -23.89 -14.28
N ASP A 324 12.03 -24.87 -14.90
CA ASP A 324 12.73 -25.91 -14.15
C ASP A 324 13.89 -25.31 -13.33
N ASP A 325 14.70 -24.44 -13.93
CA ASP A 325 15.81 -23.75 -13.25
C ASP A 325 15.32 -22.87 -12.09
N TRP A 326 14.18 -22.19 -12.29
CA TRP A 326 13.51 -21.45 -11.22
C TRP A 326 13.14 -22.39 -10.06
N LEU A 327 12.40 -23.47 -10.31
CA LEU A 327 11.98 -24.39 -9.25
C LEU A 327 13.15 -25.12 -8.59
N ASN A 328 14.18 -25.48 -9.35
CA ASN A 328 15.40 -26.10 -8.83
C ASN A 328 16.14 -25.18 -7.85
N THR A 329 16.14 -23.86 -8.10
CA THR A 329 16.70 -22.87 -7.15
C THR A 329 15.95 -22.86 -5.82
N LEU A 330 14.69 -23.30 -5.81
CA LEU A 330 13.80 -23.33 -4.64
C LEU A 330 13.60 -24.75 -4.09
N SER A 331 14.39 -25.75 -4.49
CA SER A 331 14.17 -27.16 -4.15
C SER A 331 13.91 -27.41 -2.66
N ASP A 332 14.64 -26.73 -1.78
CA ASP A 332 14.52 -26.89 -0.33
C ASP A 332 13.17 -26.38 0.20
N GLN A 333 12.61 -25.34 -0.43
CA GLN A 333 11.35 -24.69 -0.06
C GLN A 333 10.11 -25.43 -0.60
N LEU A 334 10.32 -26.29 -1.60
CA LEU A 334 9.30 -27.12 -2.24
C LEU A 334 9.10 -28.47 -1.53
N THR A 335 9.68 -28.64 -0.34
CA THR A 335 9.38 -29.79 0.52
C THR A 335 7.88 -29.74 0.92
N PRO A 336 7.12 -30.83 0.75
CA PRO A 336 5.71 -30.87 1.12
C PRO A 336 5.49 -30.47 2.58
N LYS A 337 4.53 -29.57 2.82
CA LYS A 337 4.18 -29.06 4.15
C LYS A 337 2.68 -28.97 4.34
N SER A 338 2.24 -28.84 5.59
CA SER A 338 0.83 -28.57 5.89
C SER A 338 0.42 -27.18 5.38
N GLU A 339 -0.88 -26.96 5.18
CA GLU A 339 -1.40 -25.63 4.83
C GLU A 339 -1.05 -24.57 5.90
N ILE A 340 -1.09 -24.98 7.17
CA ILE A 340 -0.67 -24.18 8.32
C ILE A 340 0.78 -23.70 8.16
N GLU A 341 1.71 -24.60 7.86
CA GLU A 341 3.12 -24.25 7.66
C GLU A 341 3.33 -23.38 6.43
N ALA A 342 2.57 -23.61 5.35
CA ALA A 342 2.59 -22.77 4.15
C ALA A 342 2.18 -21.31 4.46
N ASN A 343 1.18 -21.13 5.33
CA ASN A 343 0.72 -19.82 5.79
C ASN A 343 1.70 -19.09 6.73
N LEU A 344 2.71 -19.78 7.27
CA LEU A 344 3.75 -19.22 8.15
C LEU A 344 5.09 -19.04 7.41
N THR A 345 5.01 -18.44 6.22
CA THR A 345 6.16 -18.23 5.34
C THR A 345 7.19 -17.29 5.96
N GLN A 346 8.48 -17.64 5.82
CA GLN A 346 9.60 -16.80 6.23
C GLN A 346 9.92 -15.70 5.20
N CYS A 347 10.31 -14.51 5.65
CA CYS A 347 10.66 -13.40 4.77
C CYS A 347 11.81 -13.77 3.81
N ARG A 348 12.84 -14.44 4.35
CA ARG A 348 13.97 -14.95 3.56
C ARG A 348 13.53 -15.91 2.47
N ASP A 349 12.46 -16.67 2.71
CA ASP A 349 11.94 -17.58 1.70
C ASP A 349 11.31 -16.82 0.53
N VAL A 350 10.57 -15.75 0.82
CA VAL A 350 10.00 -14.85 -0.19
C VAL A 350 11.08 -14.15 -0.99
N ILE A 351 12.14 -13.64 -0.33
CA ILE A 351 13.26 -13.00 -1.03
C ILE A 351 13.95 -13.99 -1.97
N ARG A 352 14.23 -15.23 -1.51
CA ARG A 352 14.83 -16.29 -2.34
C ARG A 352 13.93 -16.60 -3.55
N ALA A 353 12.62 -16.74 -3.36
CA ALA A 353 11.67 -16.95 -4.45
C ALA A 353 11.67 -15.79 -5.45
N GLY A 354 11.68 -14.54 -4.96
CA GLY A 354 11.77 -13.34 -5.79
C GLY A 354 13.06 -13.25 -6.60
N ARG A 355 14.21 -13.65 -6.04
CA ARG A 355 15.49 -13.68 -6.77
C ARG A 355 15.52 -14.74 -7.87
N ALA A 356 14.98 -15.92 -7.58
CA ALA A 356 14.85 -16.98 -8.58
C ALA A 356 13.90 -16.53 -9.72
N GLN A 357 12.77 -15.90 -9.37
CA GLN A 357 11.85 -15.29 -10.33
C GLN A 357 12.55 -14.24 -11.20
N LEU A 358 13.22 -13.26 -10.59
CA LEU A 358 13.92 -12.18 -11.31
C LEU A 358 14.93 -12.75 -12.31
N THR A 359 15.70 -13.75 -11.90
CA THR A 359 16.68 -14.42 -12.75
C THR A 359 16.01 -15.09 -13.96
N ALA A 360 14.96 -15.88 -13.74
CA ALA A 360 14.23 -16.55 -14.79
C ALA A 360 13.56 -15.55 -15.77
N LEU A 361 12.94 -14.49 -15.24
CA LEU A 361 12.28 -13.47 -16.06
C LEU A 361 13.29 -12.66 -16.88
N LYS A 362 14.46 -12.30 -16.34
CA LYS A 362 15.52 -11.64 -17.12
C LYS A 362 16.00 -12.52 -18.27
N ALA A 363 16.28 -13.79 -18.00
CA ALA A 363 16.68 -14.76 -19.03
C ALA A 363 15.59 -14.92 -20.12
N LEU A 364 14.31 -14.95 -19.72
CA LEU A 364 13.17 -14.99 -20.63
C LEU A 364 13.10 -13.73 -21.51
N SER A 365 13.27 -12.55 -20.91
CA SER A 365 13.24 -11.26 -21.61
C SER A 365 14.39 -11.10 -22.61
N GLU A 366 15.58 -11.57 -22.26
CA GLU A 366 16.75 -11.51 -23.12
C GLU A 366 16.68 -12.49 -24.28
N SER A 367 16.20 -13.71 -24.03
CA SER A 367 16.26 -14.81 -25.00
C SER A 367 15.02 -14.93 -25.88
N TYR A 368 13.85 -14.50 -25.40
CA TYR A 368 12.57 -14.80 -26.05
C TYR A 368 11.69 -13.58 -26.32
N ALA A 369 11.84 -12.47 -25.59
CA ALA A 369 11.04 -11.27 -25.84
C ALA A 369 11.62 -10.45 -27.00
N THR A 370 11.17 -10.75 -28.22
CA THR A 370 11.64 -10.08 -29.44
C THR A 370 11.04 -8.69 -29.65
N THR A 371 9.93 -8.36 -28.98
CA THR A 371 9.25 -7.06 -29.09
C THR A 371 9.48 -6.18 -27.84
N PRO A 372 9.53 -4.84 -27.99
CA PRO A 372 9.56 -3.93 -26.85
C PRO A 372 8.38 -4.11 -25.89
N GLU A 373 7.20 -4.45 -26.41
CA GLU A 373 5.99 -4.69 -25.63
C GLU A 373 6.17 -5.89 -24.70
N ALA A 374 6.68 -7.01 -25.21
CA ALA A 374 6.94 -8.20 -24.40
C ALA A 374 8.02 -7.94 -23.34
N LYS A 375 9.10 -7.23 -23.69
CA LYS A 375 10.14 -6.86 -22.71
C LYS A 375 9.58 -6.01 -21.58
N ARG A 376 8.72 -5.02 -21.91
CA ARG A 376 8.02 -4.21 -20.90
C ARG A 376 7.04 -5.04 -20.08
N GLY A 377 6.29 -5.95 -20.71
CA GLY A 377 5.36 -6.86 -20.03
C GLY A 377 6.06 -7.71 -18.99
N ILE A 378 7.18 -8.34 -19.34
CA ILE A 378 8.00 -9.14 -18.42
C ILE A 378 8.58 -8.27 -17.30
N ALA A 379 9.18 -7.11 -17.63
CA ALA A 379 9.77 -6.22 -16.62
C ALA A 379 8.74 -5.61 -15.65
N ALA A 380 7.46 -5.56 -16.05
CA ALA A 380 6.35 -5.11 -15.22
C ALA A 380 5.80 -6.20 -14.27
N ILE A 381 6.32 -7.43 -14.35
CA ILE A 381 5.97 -8.50 -13.41
C ILE A 381 6.69 -8.25 -12.08
N VAL A 382 5.99 -7.57 -11.16
CA VAL A 382 6.51 -7.21 -9.85
C VAL A 382 6.11 -8.20 -8.74
N PRO A 383 4.86 -8.70 -8.64
CA PRO A 383 4.52 -9.68 -7.62
C PRO A 383 5.41 -10.93 -7.65
N ILE A 384 5.84 -11.40 -6.49
CA ILE A 384 6.63 -12.60 -6.26
C ILE A 384 5.70 -13.80 -6.21
N ALA A 385 5.85 -14.72 -7.16
CA ALA A 385 5.23 -16.03 -7.10
C ALA A 385 6.00 -16.90 -6.11
N LEU A 386 5.33 -17.35 -5.04
CA LEU A 386 5.91 -18.20 -4.01
C LEU A 386 5.33 -19.61 -4.14
N PRO A 387 5.96 -20.51 -4.91
CA PRO A 387 5.49 -21.88 -5.03
C PRO A 387 5.63 -22.62 -3.69
N GLN A 388 4.57 -23.31 -3.28
CA GLN A 388 4.53 -24.09 -2.04
C GLN A 388 3.85 -25.43 -2.30
N VAL A 389 4.53 -26.52 -2.00
CA VAL A 389 3.93 -27.86 -2.07
C VAL A 389 3.16 -28.11 -0.79
N VAL A 390 1.83 -28.21 -0.89
CA VAL A 390 0.92 -28.34 0.25
C VAL A 390 0.30 -29.75 0.23
N LEU A 391 0.39 -30.45 1.35
CA LEU A 391 -0.23 -31.77 1.52
C LEU A 391 -1.77 -31.62 1.51
N PRO A 392 -2.51 -32.51 0.82
CA PRO A 392 -3.96 -32.55 0.91
C PRO A 392 -4.39 -32.84 2.36
N GLU A 393 -5.43 -32.15 2.82
CA GLU A 393 -6.02 -32.33 4.16
C GLU A 393 -6.62 -33.72 4.40
#